data_AF-A0A1V2G8S4-F1
#
_entry.id   AF-A0A1V2G8S4-F1
#
_cell.length_a   1.000
_cell.length_b   1.000
_cell.length_c   1.000
_cell.angle_alpha   90.00
_cell.angle_beta   90.00
_cell.angle_gamma   90.00
#
_symmetry.space_group_name_H-M   'P 1'
#
loop_
_entity.id
_entity.type
_entity.pdbx_description
1 polymer ?
#
loop_
_entity_poly.entity_id
_entity_poly.type
_entity_poly.pdbx_seq_one_letter_code
_entity_poly.pdbx_strand_id
1 'polypeptide(L)' 'MDMDLNNRLTEDETLEQAYDIFLELAADNLDPADVLLFNLQFEERGGAELFDPAEDWQEHVDFDLNPDFFAEVVIG' A
#
# COMPACT_ATOMS: atom_id res chain seq x y z
N MET A 1 -8.03 -20.85 7.58
CA MET A 1 -6.64 -21.15 7.19
C MET A 1 -5.77 -20.57 8.29
N ASP A 2 -4.97 -21.38 8.97
CA ASP A 2 -3.95 -20.84 9.88
C ASP A 2 -2.93 -20.09 9.01
N MET A 3 -2.90 -18.78 9.13
CA MET A 3 -1.88 -17.96 8.47
C MET A 3 -0.57 -18.15 9.25
N ASP A 4 0.44 -18.71 8.60
CA ASP A 4 1.74 -18.98 9.21
C ASP A 4 2.45 -17.66 9.50
N LEU A 5 2.58 -17.32 10.79
CA LEU A 5 3.21 -16.10 11.29
C LEU A 5 4.67 -15.94 10.84
N ASN A 6 5.31 -17.02 10.38
CA ASN A 6 6.68 -16.98 9.86
C ASN A 6 6.78 -16.49 8.41
N ASN A 7 5.65 -16.32 7.71
CA ASN A 7 5.61 -15.85 6.32
C ASN A 7 5.14 -14.38 6.21
N ARG A 8 5.16 -13.64 7.33
CA ARG A 8 4.88 -12.21 7.33
C ARG A 8 6.03 -11.46 6.69
N LEU A 9 5.71 -10.49 5.84
CA LEU A 9 6.68 -9.52 5.35
C LEU A 9 7.12 -8.63 6.52
N THR A 10 8.38 -8.25 6.53
CA THR A 10 8.84 -7.15 7.39
C THR A 10 8.21 -5.83 6.93
N GLU A 11 8.26 -4.80 7.78
CA GLU A 11 7.75 -3.47 7.43
C GLU A 11 8.40 -2.94 6.15
N ASP A 12 9.73 -3.08 6.04
CA ASP A 12 10.49 -2.68 4.85
C ASP A 12 10.06 -3.45 3.58
N GLU A 13 9.94 -4.77 3.66
CA GLU A 13 9.49 -5.60 2.53
C GLU A 13 8.04 -5.28 2.12
N THR A 14 7.19 -4.96 3.09
CA THR A 14 5.80 -4.56 2.82
C THR A 14 5.74 -3.23 2.08
N LEU A 15 6.56 -2.25 2.49
CA LEU A 15 6.66 -0.96 1.81
C LEU A 15 7.23 -1.09 0.40
N GLU A 16 8.30 -1.86 0.22
CA GLU A 16 8.90 -2.12 -1.11
C GLU A 16 7.88 -2.77 -2.05
N GLN A 17 7.20 -3.82 -1.57
CA GLN A 17 6.20 -4.51 -2.38
C GLN A 17 4.97 -3.63 -2.70
N ALA A 18 4.48 -2.85 -1.73
CA ALA A 18 3.38 -1.92 -1.97
C ALA A 18 3.76 -0.83 -2.97
N TYR A 19 5.00 -0.35 -2.92
CA TYR A 19 5.52 0.64 -3.86
C TYR A 19 5.58 0.08 -5.29
N ASP A 20 6.08 -1.14 -5.48
CA ASP A 20 6.10 -1.80 -6.79
C ASP A 20 4.68 -1.97 -7.36
N ILE A 21 3.74 -2.46 -6.54
CA ILE A 21 2.33 -2.60 -6.92
C ILE A 21 1.72 -1.25 -7.30
N PHE A 22 2.01 -0.20 -6.53
CA PHE A 22 1.53 1.15 -6.82
C PHE A 22 2.06 1.63 -8.17
N LEU A 23 3.35 1.47 -8.47
CA LEU A 23 3.91 1.89 -9.75
C LEU A 23 3.29 1.14 -10.95
N GLU A 24 3.05 -0.16 -10.79
CA GLU A 24 2.38 -0.97 -11.82
C GLU A 24 0.95 -0.50 -12.08
N LEU A 25 0.20 -0.15 -11.03
CA LEU A 25 -1.21 0.24 -11.12
C LEU A 25 -1.42 1.74 -11.36
N ALA A 26 -0.45 2.60 -11.02
CA ALA A 26 -0.57 4.05 -11.08
C ALA A 26 -0.88 4.53 -12.51
N ALA A 27 -0.22 3.97 -13.52
CA ALA A 27 -0.43 4.37 -14.91
C ALA A 27 -1.85 4.06 -15.42
N ASP A 28 -2.50 3.02 -14.86
CA ASP A 28 -3.82 2.56 -15.28
C ASP A 28 -4.96 3.15 -14.42
N ASN A 29 -4.67 3.61 -13.20
CA ASN A 29 -5.68 4.05 -12.23
C ASN A 29 -5.60 5.54 -11.85
N LEU A 30 -4.48 6.23 -12.13
CA LEU A 30 -4.34 7.67 -11.88
C LEU A 30 -4.47 8.49 -13.16
N ASP A 31 -4.87 9.74 -12.99
CA ASP A 31 -4.87 10.68 -14.11
C ASP A 31 -3.44 10.94 -14.60
N PRO A 32 -3.21 11.13 -15.91
CA PRO A 32 -1.87 11.37 -16.45
C PRO A 32 -1.13 12.56 -15.82
N ALA A 33 -1.87 13.55 -15.31
CA ALA A 33 -1.31 14.70 -14.60
C ALA A 33 -0.78 14.30 -13.21
N ASP A 34 -1.46 13.41 -12.51
CA ASP A 34 -1.07 12.93 -11.18
C ASP A 34 0.11 11.96 -11.27
N VAL A 35 0.13 11.09 -12.28
CA VAL A 35 1.30 10.24 -12.58
C VAL A 35 2.54 11.10 -12.88
N LEU A 36 2.37 12.19 -13.64
CA LEU A 36 3.49 13.10 -13.92
C LEU A 36 3.95 13.83 -12.65
N LEU A 37 3.02 14.32 -11.84
CA LEU A 37 3.33 15.02 -10.59
C LEU A 37 4.06 14.10 -9.61
N PHE A 38 3.57 12.87 -9.47
CA PHE A 38 4.19 11.81 -8.68
C PHE A 38 5.64 11.59 -9.13
N ASN A 39 5.86 11.27 -10.41
CA ASN A 39 7.22 11.01 -10.92
C ASN A 39 8.18 12.21 -10.77
N LEU A 40 7.67 13.45 -10.77
CA LEU A 40 8.49 14.65 -10.66
C LEU A 40 8.79 15.07 -9.21
N GLN A 41 7.90 14.77 -8.26
CA GLN A 41 8.00 15.29 -6.89
C GLN A 41 8.13 14.22 -5.81
N PHE A 42 7.87 12.95 -6.13
CA PHE A 42 7.86 11.89 -5.13
C PHE A 42 9.24 11.68 -4.48
N GLU A 43 10.34 11.76 -5.24
CA GLU A 43 11.70 11.64 -4.66
C GLU A 43 12.03 12.75 -3.65
N GLU A 44 11.44 13.95 -3.79
CA GLU A 44 11.73 15.10 -2.92
C GLU A 44 10.70 15.32 -1.80
N ARG A 45 9.45 14.88 -2.01
CA ARG A 45 8.30 15.22 -1.16
C ARG A 45 7.40 14.04 -0.83
N GLY A 46 7.50 12.97 -1.59
CA GLY A 46 6.68 11.79 -1.41
C GLY A 46 7.17 10.95 -0.23
N GLY A 47 6.22 10.28 0.42
CA GLY A 47 6.47 9.29 1.44
C GLY A 47 5.66 8.03 1.19
N ALA A 48 6.15 6.92 1.72
CA ALA A 48 5.37 5.70 1.90
C ALA A 48 5.36 5.39 3.40
N GLU A 49 4.17 5.34 3.99
CA GLU A 49 3.99 5.05 5.42
C GLU A 49 3.07 3.85 5.60
N LEU A 50 3.43 2.98 6.56
CA LEU A 50 2.69 1.79 6.92
C LEU A 50 1.81 2.08 8.14
N PHE A 51 0.54 1.70 8.04
CA PHE A 51 -0.49 1.88 9.06
C PHE A 51 -1.21 0.56 9.32
N ASP A 52 -1.88 0.49 10.46
CA ASP A 52 -2.87 -0.55 10.71
C ASP A 52 -4.09 -0.30 9.79
N PRO A 53 -4.74 -1.36 9.28
CA PRO A 53 -5.89 -1.21 8.38
C PRO A 53 -7.00 -0.37 9.01
N ALA A 54 -7.38 0.72 8.35
CA ALA A 54 -8.50 1.56 8.78
C ALA A 54 -9.83 0.78 8.79
N GLU A 55 -10.75 1.18 9.68
CA GLU A 55 -12.08 0.55 9.81
C GLU A 55 -12.89 0.63 8.50
N ASP A 56 -12.67 1.68 7.69
CA ASP A 56 -13.35 1.92 6.42
C ASP A 56 -13.05 0.85 5.36
N TRP A 57 -11.95 0.10 5.49
CA TRP A 57 -11.66 -0.99 4.58
C TRP A 57 -12.72 -2.09 4.59
N GLN A 58 -13.48 -2.25 5.68
CA GLN A 58 -14.60 -3.19 5.72
C GLN A 58 -15.69 -2.87 4.69
N GLU A 59 -15.77 -1.63 4.19
CA GLU A 59 -16.67 -1.26 3.10
C GLU A 59 -16.10 -1.60 1.71
N HIS A 60 -14.79 -1.80 1.62
CA HIS A 60 -14.05 -2.07 0.38
C HIS A 60 -13.74 -3.55 0.17
N VAL A 61 -13.64 -4.34 1.25
CA VAL A 61 -13.33 -5.78 1.18
C VAL A 61 -14.41 -6.64 1.84
N ASP A 62 -14.74 -7.77 1.20
CA ASP A 62 -15.75 -8.73 1.70
C ASP A 62 -15.18 -9.73 2.74
N PHE A 63 -14.09 -9.38 3.43
CA PHE A 63 -13.44 -10.26 4.42
C PHE A 63 -12.94 -9.49 5.65
N ASP A 64 -12.83 -10.19 6.78
CA ASP A 64 -12.33 -9.62 8.04
C ASP A 64 -10.83 -9.31 7.93
N LEU A 65 -10.48 -8.03 8.08
CA LEU A 65 -9.10 -7.58 8.17
C LEU A 65 -8.59 -7.77 9.60
N ASN A 66 -7.60 -8.64 9.74
CA ASN A 66 -6.85 -8.79 10.98
C ASN A 66 -5.58 -7.91 10.93
N PRO A 67 -5.42 -6.91 11.83
CA PRO A 67 -4.22 -6.07 11.91
C PRO A 67 -2.91 -6.86 12.08
N ASP A 68 -2.96 -8.08 12.61
CA ASP A 68 -1.78 -8.94 12.75
C ASP A 68 -1.26 -9.49 11.39
N PHE A 69 -2.07 -9.40 10.32
CA PHE A 69 -1.79 -10.00 9.01
C PHE A 69 -1.95 -9.04 7.83
N PHE A 70 -2.72 -7.97 7.99
CA PHE A 70 -2.95 -6.97 6.97
C PHE A 70 -2.35 -5.64 7.41
N ALA A 71 -1.70 -4.96 6.48
CA ALA A 71 -1.17 -3.62 6.67
C ALA A 71 -1.74 -2.71 5.57
N GLU A 72 -1.96 -1.46 5.93
CA GLU A 72 -2.32 -0.41 4.99
C GLU A 72 -1.08 0.41 4.66
N VAL A 73 -0.80 0.60 3.38
CA VAL A 73 0.34 1.42 2.93
C VAL A 73 -0.20 2.63 2.19
N VAL A 74 0.16 3.82 2.68
CA VAL A 74 -0.23 5.10 2.09
C VAL A 74 0.98 5.69 1.37
N ILE A 75 0.83 5.96 0.08
CA ILE A 75 1.90 6.45 -0.82
C ILE A 75 1.47 7.81 -1.38
N GLY A 76 2.25 8.87 -1.13
CA GLY A 76 1.96 10.23 -1.60
C GLY A 76 2.93 11.30 -1.13
#